data_AF-A0A925YYB9-F1
#
_entry.id   AF-A0A925YYB9-F1
#
_cell.length_a   1.000
_cell.length_b   1.000
_cell.length_c   1.000
_cell.angle_alpha   90.00
_cell.angle_beta   90.00
_cell.angle_gamma   90.00
#
_symmetry.space_group_name_H-M   'P 1'
#
loop_
_entity.id
_entity.type
_entity.pdbx_description
1 polymer ?
#
loop_
_entity_poly.entity_id
_entity_poly.type
_entity_poly.pdbx_seq_one_letter_code
_entity_poly.pdbx_strand_id
1 'polypeptide(L)'
;MTNAVTSPKDVVLPILMPPLDPRRVITPAEAKRRTWERLTPEFKTARQALGQRTAIGCVSLEITQRCNLDCTLCYLSDMSESTLDVPMEELRRRIDEILYAYGPYTSVQVSGGDPTLRKESELIEIVAYITARNMHATLLTNGIKATRDLLTKLAAAGLTDVAFHVDMTENLRKPDKTYYTSESELNVIRKEYIERARGLGVAVIFNTTLCETNFHELPVLVNFFKENADVVGMCSFQLGAETGRGEVKGRPDSITPANIIRIINETLNPKRIKGDGRDLNFEATDIGHPDCNRIGYAFITNNTAYDLWWDPDLFNRVAKDFEGVKIDRRYPSEAIKTIAKHVLTHPKLLVEALRFLSVHLWRMGWNLAAGGFKVHKLSYFMHNFMHADALDQCRLQNCSFMVMTSDGPIAMCEHNAQRDLYITKAFEVKKAGGAVEVFNPVRETKRAYWEEKKPEVEALATKRIEHLHSEVKTLPM
;
A
#
# COMPACT_ATOMS: atom_id res chain seq x y z
N MET A 1 37.67 19.05 -6.64
CA MET A 1 37.83 17.60 -6.87
C MET A 1 36.45 17.04 -7.15
N THR A 2 36.25 16.58 -8.37
CA THR A 2 34.97 16.18 -8.97
C THR A 2 34.47 14.87 -8.36
N ASN A 3 33.36 14.93 -7.64
CA ASN A 3 32.64 13.75 -7.17
C ASN A 3 32.01 13.05 -8.37
N ALA A 4 32.61 11.93 -8.78
CA ALA A 4 32.04 11.03 -9.77
C ALA A 4 30.78 10.39 -9.18
N VAL A 5 29.62 10.78 -9.69
CA VAL A 5 28.36 10.06 -9.51
C VAL A 5 28.49 8.76 -10.31
N THR A 6 28.74 7.65 -9.62
CA THR A 6 28.75 6.32 -10.22
C THR A 6 27.37 6.02 -10.82
N SER A 7 27.37 5.63 -12.09
CA SER A 7 26.18 5.22 -12.84
C SER A 7 25.44 4.08 -12.11
N PRO A 8 24.09 4.06 -12.07
CA PRO A 8 23.29 3.01 -11.43
C PRO A 8 23.46 1.59 -12.02
N LYS A 9 24.29 1.41 -13.05
CA LYS A 9 24.44 0.13 -13.76
C LYS A 9 25.45 -0.83 -13.14
N ASP A 10 26.26 -0.40 -12.18
CA ASP A 10 27.44 -1.18 -11.73
C ASP A 10 27.25 -1.94 -10.40
N VAL A 11 26.00 -2.05 -9.89
CA VAL A 11 25.68 -2.87 -8.70
C VAL A 11 24.61 -3.89 -9.05
N VAL A 12 24.96 -4.87 -9.89
CA VAL A 12 24.14 -6.08 -10.06
C VAL A 12 24.86 -7.22 -9.35
N LEU A 13 24.48 -7.47 -8.10
CA LEU A 13 24.79 -8.73 -7.43
C LEU A 13 24.17 -9.84 -8.29
N PRO A 14 24.96 -10.81 -8.79
CA PRO A 14 24.40 -11.95 -9.51
C PRO A 14 23.68 -12.85 -8.48
N ILE A 15 22.40 -12.56 -8.23
CA ILE A 15 21.52 -13.47 -7.52
C ILE A 15 21.34 -14.67 -8.44
N LEU A 16 21.98 -15.80 -8.11
CA LEU A 16 21.69 -17.09 -8.73
C LEU A 16 20.20 -17.41 -8.46
N MET A 17 19.35 -17.08 -9.43
CA MET A 17 17.91 -17.33 -9.35
C MET A 17 17.63 -18.80 -9.65
N PRO A 18 16.93 -19.54 -8.77
CA PRO A 18 16.42 -20.84 -9.14
C PRO A 18 15.38 -20.69 -10.26
N PRO A 19 15.31 -21.62 -11.24
CA PRO A 19 14.30 -21.57 -12.28
C PRO A 19 12.90 -21.76 -11.67
N LEU A 20 11.98 -20.84 -11.99
CA LEU A 20 10.56 -21.00 -11.68
C LEU A 20 10.01 -22.17 -12.49
N ASP A 21 9.16 -23.02 -11.90
CA ASP A 21 8.42 -24.05 -12.68
C ASP A 21 7.42 -23.34 -13.61
N PRO A 22 7.64 -23.35 -14.94
CA PRO A 22 6.78 -22.64 -15.88
C PRO A 22 5.34 -23.18 -15.87
N ARG A 23 5.15 -24.42 -15.42
CA ARG A 23 3.81 -25.05 -15.31
C ARG A 23 3.00 -24.51 -14.12
N ARG A 24 3.64 -23.79 -13.20
CA ARG A 24 2.97 -23.17 -12.06
C ARG A 24 2.64 -21.69 -12.29
N VAL A 25 3.36 -20.96 -13.12
CA VAL A 25 3.12 -19.49 -13.24
C VAL A 25 1.79 -19.20 -13.95
N ILE A 26 0.83 -18.62 -13.24
CA ILE A 26 -0.45 -18.21 -13.83
C ILE A 26 -0.27 -16.96 -14.72
N THR A 27 -1.07 -16.86 -15.79
CA THR A 27 -1.05 -15.68 -16.66
C THR A 27 -1.72 -14.48 -15.96
N PRO A 28 -1.39 -13.22 -16.33
CA PRO A 28 -2.10 -12.05 -15.81
C PRO A 28 -3.61 -12.12 -16.03
N ALA A 29 -4.06 -12.67 -17.17
CA ALA A 29 -5.47 -12.85 -17.46
C ALA A 29 -6.14 -13.87 -16.52
N GLU A 30 -5.46 -14.98 -16.25
CA GLU A 30 -5.90 -16.00 -15.30
C GLU A 30 -6.03 -15.44 -13.88
N ALA A 31 -5.01 -14.72 -13.41
CA ALA A 31 -5.01 -14.09 -12.09
C ALA A 31 -6.19 -13.12 -11.92
N LYS A 32 -6.42 -12.28 -12.93
CA LYS A 32 -7.56 -11.36 -12.96
C LYS A 32 -8.89 -12.10 -12.98
N ARG A 33 -9.04 -13.16 -13.78
CA ARG A 33 -10.28 -13.96 -13.83
C ARG A 33 -10.61 -14.56 -12.46
N ARG A 34 -9.65 -15.18 -11.79
CA ARG A 34 -9.82 -15.75 -10.44
C ARG A 34 -10.26 -14.70 -9.43
N THR A 35 -9.66 -13.51 -9.47
CA THR A 35 -10.10 -12.40 -8.61
C THR A 35 -11.52 -11.96 -8.95
N TRP A 36 -11.86 -11.82 -10.23
CA TRP A 36 -13.21 -11.45 -10.66
C TRP A 36 -14.26 -12.47 -10.22
N GLU A 37 -13.94 -13.76 -10.27
CA GLU A 37 -14.80 -14.85 -9.80
C GLU A 37 -15.03 -14.77 -8.29
N ARG A 38 -13.99 -14.46 -7.50
CA ARG A 38 -14.05 -14.30 -6.03
C ARG A 38 -14.97 -13.16 -5.57
N LEU A 39 -15.04 -12.06 -6.31
CA LEU A 39 -15.84 -10.90 -5.90
C LEU A 39 -17.33 -11.26 -5.75
N THR A 40 -17.99 -10.66 -4.77
CA THR A 40 -19.46 -10.73 -4.62
C THR A 40 -20.12 -10.11 -5.87
N PRO A 41 -21.22 -10.67 -6.40
CA PRO A 41 -21.87 -10.20 -7.63
C PRO A 41 -22.13 -8.68 -7.65
N GLU A 42 -22.54 -8.10 -6.52
CA GLU A 42 -22.83 -6.67 -6.35
C GLU A 42 -21.64 -5.76 -6.66
N PHE A 43 -20.40 -6.23 -6.47
CA PHE A 43 -19.18 -5.45 -6.70
C PHE A 43 -18.52 -5.71 -8.05
N LYS A 44 -19.14 -6.52 -8.91
CA LYS A 44 -18.71 -6.77 -10.30
C LYS A 44 -19.18 -5.64 -11.22
N THR A 45 -18.78 -4.42 -10.89
CA THR A 45 -19.17 -3.19 -11.61
C THR A 45 -18.14 -2.82 -12.68
N ALA A 46 -18.51 -1.97 -13.65
CA ALA A 46 -17.57 -1.46 -14.65
C ALA A 46 -16.41 -0.63 -14.04
N ARG A 47 -16.60 -0.10 -12.82
CA ARG A 47 -15.61 0.71 -12.10
C ARG A 47 -14.63 -0.12 -11.27
N GLN A 48 -14.94 -1.38 -11.00
CA GLN A 48 -14.12 -2.26 -10.18
C GLN A 48 -12.73 -2.50 -10.80
N ALA A 49 -11.68 -2.10 -10.11
CA ALA A 49 -10.31 -2.33 -10.57
C ALA A 49 -9.88 -3.78 -10.43
N LEU A 50 -10.33 -4.47 -9.36
CA LEU A 50 -9.98 -5.86 -9.10
C LEU A 50 -10.61 -6.80 -10.14
N GLY A 51 -9.80 -7.69 -10.69
CA GLY A 51 -10.22 -8.65 -11.71
C GLY A 51 -10.43 -8.07 -13.12
N GLN A 52 -10.39 -6.74 -13.28
CA GLN A 52 -10.43 -6.08 -14.59
C GLN A 52 -9.07 -5.47 -14.96
N ARG A 53 -8.55 -4.60 -14.09
CA ARG A 53 -7.30 -3.86 -14.31
C ARG A 53 -6.12 -4.50 -13.60
N THR A 54 -6.36 -4.96 -12.37
CA THR A 54 -5.35 -5.62 -11.53
C THR A 54 -5.90 -6.90 -10.92
N ALA A 55 -5.04 -7.90 -10.68
CA ALA A 55 -5.44 -9.11 -9.98
C ALA A 55 -5.66 -8.85 -8.48
N ILE A 56 -4.90 -7.95 -7.87
CA ILE A 56 -5.04 -7.59 -6.46
C ILE A 56 -4.58 -6.14 -6.25
N GLY A 57 -4.96 -5.49 -5.15
CA GLY A 57 -4.45 -4.16 -4.82
C GLY A 57 -2.97 -4.25 -4.43
N CYS A 58 -2.69 -5.02 -3.39
CA CYS A 58 -1.33 -5.32 -2.94
C CYS A 58 -1.30 -6.56 -2.05
N VAL A 59 -0.09 -7.10 -1.87
CA VAL A 59 0.19 -8.21 -0.95
C VAL A 59 1.31 -7.81 0.00
N SER A 60 1.02 -7.83 1.29
CA SER A 60 1.97 -7.62 2.37
C SER A 60 2.84 -8.86 2.54
N LEU A 61 4.15 -8.67 2.46
CA LEU A 61 5.17 -9.66 2.78
C LEU A 61 5.88 -9.18 4.05
N GLU A 62 5.47 -9.74 5.18
CA GLU A 62 6.05 -9.38 6.47
C GLU A 62 7.40 -10.09 6.68
N ILE A 63 8.49 -9.33 6.61
CA ILE A 63 9.85 -9.92 6.62
C ILE A 63 10.48 -9.93 8.01
N THR A 64 9.93 -9.15 8.94
CA THR A 64 10.37 -9.03 10.33
C THR A 64 9.20 -8.55 11.17
N GLN A 65 9.12 -8.98 12.43
CA GLN A 65 8.15 -8.43 13.39
C GLN A 65 8.81 -7.44 14.35
N ARG A 66 10.11 -7.15 14.18
CA ARG A 66 10.84 -6.17 14.99
C ARG A 66 10.46 -4.78 14.52
N CYS A 67 10.17 -3.90 15.47
CA CYS A 67 9.97 -2.47 15.21
C CYS A 67 10.87 -1.66 16.14
N ASN A 68 11.18 -0.42 15.76
CA ASN A 68 11.87 0.58 16.57
C ASN A 68 10.92 1.66 17.10
N LEU A 69 9.61 1.48 16.87
CA LEU A 69 8.52 2.27 17.43
C LEU A 69 7.52 1.38 18.20
N ASP A 70 6.67 2.02 18.99
CA ASP A 70 5.62 1.34 19.76
C ASP A 70 4.30 2.11 19.68
N CYS A 71 3.81 2.30 18.45
CA CYS A 71 2.73 3.24 18.17
C CYS A 71 1.44 2.94 18.98
N THR A 72 0.74 3.98 19.40
CA THR A 72 -0.50 3.87 20.20
C THR A 72 -1.66 3.21 19.45
N LEU A 73 -1.59 3.12 18.11
CA LEU A 73 -2.52 2.39 17.23
C LEU A 73 -1.78 1.33 16.38
N CYS A 74 -0.94 0.51 17.01
CA CYS A 74 -0.14 -0.48 16.30
C CYS A 74 -0.91 -1.81 16.08
N TYR A 75 -0.94 -2.29 14.85
CA TYR A 75 -1.50 -3.60 14.48
C TYR A 75 -0.59 -4.78 14.82
N LEU A 76 0.68 -4.54 15.15
CA LEU A 76 1.57 -5.58 15.67
C LEU A 76 1.04 -6.10 16.99
N SER A 77 1.21 -7.39 17.28
CA SER A 77 0.81 -7.98 18.55
C SER A 77 1.94 -7.96 19.58
N ASP A 78 1.61 -8.26 20.84
CA ASP A 78 2.61 -8.42 21.92
C ASP A 78 3.64 -9.53 21.64
N MET A 79 3.27 -10.52 20.84
CA MET A 79 4.19 -11.59 20.44
C MET A 79 5.20 -11.16 19.38
N SER A 80 5.01 -10.02 18.72
CA SER A 80 5.81 -9.59 17.56
C SER A 80 7.32 -9.63 17.84
N GLU A 81 7.77 -9.01 18.92
CA GLU A 81 9.20 -8.98 19.28
C GLU A 81 9.73 -10.32 19.85
N SER A 82 8.82 -11.21 20.22
CA SER A 82 9.12 -12.58 20.65
C SER A 82 9.39 -13.52 19.48
N THR A 83 9.22 -13.05 18.24
CA THR A 83 9.48 -13.86 17.04
C THR A 83 10.85 -13.57 16.41
N LEU A 84 11.35 -14.55 15.66
CA LEU A 84 12.53 -14.47 14.81
C LEU A 84 12.16 -13.95 13.41
N ASP A 85 13.13 -13.33 12.74
CA ASP A 85 12.95 -12.91 11.35
C ASP A 85 12.73 -14.15 10.45
N VAL A 86 11.82 -14.02 9.48
CA VAL A 86 11.50 -15.13 8.56
C VAL A 86 12.76 -15.52 7.76
N PRO A 87 13.11 -16.82 7.64
CA PRO A 87 14.26 -17.26 6.86
C PRO A 87 14.17 -16.84 5.39
N MET A 88 15.32 -16.58 4.76
CA MET A 88 15.36 -16.12 3.37
C MET A 88 14.76 -17.13 2.38
N GLU A 89 14.92 -18.43 2.64
CA GLU A 89 14.35 -19.49 1.80
C GLU A 89 12.82 -19.45 1.81
N GLU A 90 12.23 -19.21 2.99
CA GLU A 90 10.79 -19.06 3.14
C GLU A 90 10.28 -17.77 2.49
N LEU A 91 11.00 -16.65 2.63
CA LEU A 91 10.64 -15.40 1.97
C LEU A 91 10.63 -15.55 0.44
N ARG A 92 11.65 -16.22 -0.12
CA ARG A 92 11.70 -16.54 -1.56
C ARG A 92 10.50 -17.39 -1.98
N ARG A 93 10.16 -18.44 -1.22
CA ARG A 93 8.97 -19.27 -1.47
C ARG A 93 7.68 -18.44 -1.43
N ARG A 94 7.49 -17.60 -0.42
CA ARG A 94 6.32 -16.71 -0.31
C ARG A 94 6.23 -15.73 -1.49
N ILE A 95 7.35 -15.17 -1.93
CA ILE A 95 7.39 -14.30 -3.11
C ILE A 95 6.97 -15.07 -4.38
N ASP A 96 7.44 -16.30 -4.56
CA ASP A 96 7.00 -17.17 -5.66
C ASP A 96 5.51 -17.49 -5.58
N GLU A 97 4.96 -17.66 -4.36
CA GLU A 97 3.53 -17.88 -4.16
C GLU A 97 2.68 -16.64 -4.40
N ILE A 98 3.19 -15.44 -4.13
CA ILE A 98 2.52 -14.20 -4.52
C ILE A 98 2.41 -14.15 -6.05
N LEU A 99 3.50 -14.46 -6.76
CA LEU A 99 3.49 -14.54 -8.22
C LEU A 99 2.51 -15.61 -8.72
N TYR A 100 2.45 -16.77 -8.06
CA TYR A 100 1.50 -17.84 -8.39
C TYR A 100 0.04 -17.44 -8.14
N ALA A 101 -0.23 -16.66 -7.09
CA ALA A 101 -1.58 -16.29 -6.72
C ALA A 101 -2.12 -15.13 -7.56
N TYR A 102 -1.28 -14.15 -7.89
CA TYR A 102 -1.72 -12.86 -8.43
C TYR A 102 -1.02 -12.46 -9.74
N GLY A 103 -0.01 -13.19 -10.19
CA GLY A 103 0.70 -12.92 -11.43
C GLY A 103 1.69 -11.74 -11.35
N PRO A 104 2.35 -11.41 -12.47
CA PRO A 104 3.31 -10.31 -12.53
C PRO A 104 2.62 -8.96 -12.34
N TYR A 105 3.43 -7.93 -12.07
CA TYR A 105 3.03 -6.55 -11.75
C TYR A 105 2.26 -6.38 -10.43
N THR A 106 2.08 -7.46 -9.68
CA THR A 106 1.56 -7.41 -8.31
C THR A 106 2.43 -6.50 -7.45
N SER A 107 1.80 -5.63 -6.67
CA SER A 107 2.47 -4.81 -5.67
C SER A 107 2.73 -5.63 -4.41
N VAL A 108 4.01 -5.84 -4.08
CA VAL A 108 4.48 -6.56 -2.89
C VAL A 108 4.99 -5.55 -1.90
N GLN A 109 4.26 -5.40 -0.80
CA GLN A 109 4.61 -4.52 0.31
C GLN A 109 5.57 -5.25 1.24
N VAL A 110 6.86 -4.92 1.16
CA VAL A 110 7.87 -5.37 2.11
C VAL A 110 7.61 -4.65 3.44
N SER A 111 7.14 -5.39 4.43
CA SER A 111 6.49 -4.84 5.64
C SER A 111 6.77 -5.71 6.89
N GLY A 112 5.92 -5.58 7.92
CA GLY A 112 5.97 -6.29 9.19
C GLY A 112 6.04 -5.28 10.33
N GLY A 113 7.08 -5.35 11.15
CA GLY A 113 7.44 -4.22 12.02
C GLY A 113 8.03 -3.08 11.21
N ASP A 114 9.34 -2.86 11.32
CA ASP A 114 10.06 -2.02 10.37
C ASP A 114 11.09 -2.85 9.57
N PRO A 115 10.90 -3.04 8.26
CA PRO A 115 11.80 -3.80 7.40
C PRO A 115 13.26 -3.33 7.43
N THR A 116 13.50 -2.04 7.72
CA THR A 116 14.86 -1.46 7.77
C THR A 116 15.65 -1.93 9.00
N LEU A 117 15.02 -2.67 9.93
CA LEU A 117 15.71 -3.35 11.03
C LEU A 117 16.29 -4.71 10.65
N ARG A 118 15.85 -5.29 9.53
CA ARG A 118 16.48 -6.48 8.96
C ARG A 118 17.88 -6.14 8.43
N LYS A 119 18.77 -7.14 8.34
CA LYS A 119 20.09 -6.93 7.74
C LYS A 119 19.94 -6.31 6.35
N GLU A 120 20.68 -5.23 6.10
CA GLU A 120 20.58 -4.46 4.86
C GLU A 120 20.77 -5.33 3.61
N SER A 121 21.75 -6.24 3.63
CA SER A 121 22.02 -7.16 2.52
C SER A 121 20.82 -8.06 2.20
N GLU A 122 20.10 -8.52 3.22
CA GLU A 122 18.91 -9.37 3.04
C GLU A 122 17.72 -8.54 2.53
N LEU A 123 17.53 -7.31 3.03
CA LEU A 123 16.48 -6.41 2.56
C LEU A 123 16.67 -6.07 1.07
N ILE A 124 17.89 -5.75 0.66
CA ILE A 124 18.26 -5.51 -0.75
C ILE A 124 17.96 -6.76 -1.59
N GLU A 125 18.34 -7.95 -1.10
CA GLU A 125 18.08 -9.21 -1.81
C GLU A 125 16.58 -9.46 -1.99
N ILE A 126 15.76 -9.23 -0.96
CA ILE A 126 14.30 -9.37 -1.02
C ILE A 126 13.72 -8.46 -2.11
N VAL A 127 14.11 -7.19 -2.15
CA VAL A 127 13.64 -6.22 -3.17
C VAL A 127 14.07 -6.65 -4.56
N ALA A 128 15.33 -7.08 -4.73
CA ALA A 128 15.83 -7.57 -6.01
C ALA A 128 15.08 -8.83 -6.47
N TYR A 129 14.78 -9.75 -5.55
CA TYR A 129 14.09 -11.00 -5.83
C TYR A 129 12.63 -10.78 -6.28
N ILE A 130 11.93 -9.82 -5.68
CA ILE A 130 10.59 -9.37 -6.10
C ILE A 130 10.66 -8.76 -7.51
N THR A 131 11.60 -7.83 -7.73
CA THR A 131 11.76 -7.13 -9.00
C THR A 131 12.05 -8.10 -10.15
N ALA A 132 12.91 -9.10 -9.92
CA ALA A 132 13.28 -10.10 -10.91
C ALA A 132 12.10 -10.99 -11.36
N ARG A 133 10.97 -10.96 -10.64
CA ARG A 133 9.70 -11.63 -11.00
C ARG A 133 8.72 -10.71 -11.72
N ASN A 134 9.17 -9.54 -12.14
CA ASN A 134 8.32 -8.49 -12.70
C ASN A 134 7.21 -8.04 -11.74
N MET A 135 7.42 -8.14 -10.43
CA MET A 135 6.52 -7.59 -9.41
C MET A 135 7.07 -6.25 -8.90
N HIS A 136 6.21 -5.42 -8.32
CA HIS A 136 6.61 -4.11 -7.80
C HIS A 136 6.89 -4.21 -6.31
N ALA A 137 8.14 -3.93 -5.91
CA ALA A 137 8.51 -3.88 -4.50
C ALA A 137 8.18 -2.50 -3.91
N THR A 138 7.44 -2.50 -2.81
CA THR A 138 7.06 -1.31 -2.04
C THR A 138 7.57 -1.45 -0.62
N LEU A 139 8.43 -0.54 -0.16
CA LEU A 139 8.94 -0.55 1.22
C LEU A 139 7.96 0.17 2.14
N LEU A 140 7.45 -0.50 3.18
CA LEU A 140 6.67 0.13 4.26
C LEU A 140 7.57 0.35 5.46
N THR A 141 7.76 1.60 5.88
CA THR A 141 8.70 1.93 6.97
C THR A 141 8.24 3.17 7.74
N ASN A 142 8.62 3.28 9.01
CA ASN A 142 8.51 4.51 9.80
C ASN A 142 9.57 5.57 9.41
N GLY A 143 10.48 5.23 8.49
CA GLY A 143 11.44 6.14 7.90
C GLY A 143 12.69 6.44 8.74
N ILE A 144 12.72 6.08 10.03
CA ILE A 144 13.82 6.45 10.94
C ILE A 144 15.17 5.94 10.41
N LYS A 145 15.21 4.67 9.99
CA LYS A 145 16.40 4.02 9.43
C LYS A 145 16.40 3.95 7.89
N ALA A 146 15.38 4.50 7.24
CA ALA A 146 15.35 4.66 5.79
C ALA A 146 16.22 5.86 5.38
N THR A 147 17.54 5.70 5.50
CA THR A 147 18.51 6.71 5.11
C THR A 147 18.52 6.89 3.59
N ARG A 148 19.03 8.03 3.12
CA ARG A 148 19.25 8.26 1.69
C ARG A 148 20.09 7.15 1.04
N ASP A 149 21.14 6.71 1.73
CA ASP A 149 22.03 5.64 1.24
C ASP A 149 21.28 4.32 1.07
N LEU A 150 20.51 3.90 2.08
CA LEU A 150 19.68 2.70 2.00
C LEU A 150 18.66 2.80 0.88
N LEU A 151 17.92 3.92 0.78
CA LEU A 151 16.93 4.13 -0.29
C LEU A 151 17.58 4.11 -1.68
N THR A 152 18.80 4.63 -1.82
CA THR A 152 19.55 4.60 -3.08
C THR A 152 19.89 3.15 -3.48
N LYS A 153 20.35 2.33 -2.53
CA LYS A 153 20.65 0.91 -2.76
C LYS A 153 19.39 0.11 -3.09
N LEU A 154 18.28 0.38 -2.39
CA LEU A 154 17.00 -0.27 -2.68
C LEU A 154 16.43 0.15 -4.04
N ALA A 155 16.54 1.43 -4.41
CA ALA A 155 16.17 1.91 -5.74
C ALA A 155 16.99 1.21 -6.84
N ALA A 156 18.30 1.05 -6.63
CA ALA A 156 19.17 0.29 -7.53
C ALA A 156 18.77 -1.19 -7.62
N ALA A 157 18.28 -1.78 -6.53
CA ALA A 157 17.72 -3.14 -6.50
C ALA A 157 16.33 -3.27 -7.15
N GLY A 158 15.71 -2.16 -7.57
CA GLY A 158 14.43 -2.14 -8.27
C GLY A 158 13.23 -1.75 -7.41
N LEU A 159 13.44 -1.20 -6.21
CA LEU A 159 12.35 -0.64 -5.39
C LEU A 159 11.52 0.34 -6.22
N THR A 160 10.20 0.16 -6.19
CA THR A 160 9.27 0.98 -6.98
C THR A 160 8.66 2.10 -6.15
N ASP A 161 8.35 1.80 -4.88
CA ASP A 161 7.70 2.72 -3.95
C ASP A 161 8.32 2.67 -2.56
N VAL A 162 8.28 3.80 -1.87
CA VAL A 162 8.47 3.87 -0.42
C VAL A 162 7.26 4.52 0.23
N ALA A 163 6.65 3.81 1.16
CA ALA A 163 5.57 4.28 2.00
C ALA A 163 6.10 4.59 3.40
N PHE A 164 6.27 5.88 3.68
CA PHE A 164 6.61 6.36 5.00
C PHE A 164 5.33 6.44 5.85
N HIS A 165 5.31 5.78 6.98
CA HIS A 165 4.34 6.06 8.02
C HIS A 165 4.87 7.25 8.84
N VAL A 166 4.05 8.29 9.00
CA VAL A 166 4.32 9.44 9.88
C VAL A 166 2.98 9.97 10.35
N ASP A 167 2.70 9.87 11.64
CA ASP A 167 1.55 10.46 12.30
C ASP A 167 1.74 10.54 13.83
N MET A 168 0.81 11.18 14.51
CA MET A 168 0.86 11.36 15.96
C MET A 168 0.76 10.05 16.77
N THR A 169 0.48 8.90 16.16
CA THR A 169 0.40 7.61 16.86
C THR A 169 1.78 7.01 17.12
N GLU A 170 2.83 7.46 16.43
CA GLU A 170 4.22 6.96 16.52
C GLU A 170 4.94 7.22 17.85
N ASN A 171 4.20 7.60 18.89
CA ASN A 171 4.69 7.83 20.24
C ASN A 171 5.00 6.50 20.95
N LEU A 172 5.72 6.57 22.08
CA LEU A 172 6.03 5.48 23.05
C LEU A 172 7.40 4.77 22.99
N ARG A 173 8.24 4.97 21.96
CA ARG A 173 9.63 4.47 21.99
C ARG A 173 10.73 5.52 22.15
N LYS A 174 10.35 6.79 22.35
CA LYS A 174 11.29 7.80 22.80
C LYS A 174 11.60 7.56 24.30
N PRO A 175 12.87 7.63 24.73
CA PRO A 175 13.27 7.35 26.13
C PRO A 175 12.53 8.21 27.17
N ASP A 176 12.06 9.38 26.76
CA ASP A 176 11.38 10.38 27.60
C ASP A 176 9.85 10.35 27.46
N LYS A 177 9.29 9.44 26.66
CA LYS A 177 7.86 9.40 26.29
C LYS A 177 7.32 10.75 25.79
N THR A 178 8.14 11.52 25.06
CA THR A 178 7.66 12.78 24.46
C THR A 178 6.67 12.50 23.32
N TYR A 179 5.44 12.94 23.52
CA TYR A 179 4.38 12.83 22.54
C TYR A 179 4.51 13.95 21.49
N TYR A 180 4.32 13.62 20.21
CA TYR A 180 4.04 14.63 19.21
C TYR A 180 2.70 15.32 19.53
N THR A 181 2.68 16.65 19.50
CA THR A 181 1.49 17.42 19.89
C THR A 181 0.62 17.84 18.71
N SER A 182 1.13 17.76 17.47
CA SER A 182 0.37 18.04 16.25
C SER A 182 0.91 17.30 15.03
N GLU A 183 0.05 17.10 14.02
CA GLU A 183 0.47 16.63 12.69
C GLU A 183 1.33 17.68 11.97
N SER A 184 1.10 18.95 12.27
CA SER A 184 1.87 20.09 11.78
C SER A 184 3.36 20.01 12.17
N GLU A 185 3.68 19.64 13.42
CA GLU A 185 5.07 19.46 13.88
C GLU A 185 5.79 18.35 13.12
N LEU A 186 5.06 17.28 12.80
CA LEU A 186 5.57 16.13 12.06
C LEU A 186 5.93 16.47 10.60
N ASN A 187 5.48 17.61 10.07
CA ASN A 187 5.83 18.04 8.71
C ASN A 187 7.34 18.27 8.52
N VAL A 188 8.09 18.58 9.59
CA VAL A 188 9.56 18.64 9.52
C VAL A 188 10.14 17.27 9.16
N ILE A 189 9.64 16.20 9.79
CA ILE A 189 10.04 14.82 9.51
C ILE A 189 9.59 14.41 8.11
N ARG A 190 8.36 14.74 7.71
CA ARG A 190 7.86 14.45 6.35
C ARG A 190 8.72 15.11 5.28
N LYS A 191 9.11 16.38 5.46
CA LYS A 191 10.03 17.09 4.55
C LYS A 191 11.38 16.41 4.48
N GLU A 192 11.93 16.00 5.63
CA GLU A 192 13.19 15.26 5.66
C GLU A 192 13.11 13.96 4.84
N TYR A 193 12.04 13.17 5.01
CA TYR A 193 11.86 11.92 4.28
C TYR A 193 11.63 12.13 2.78
N ILE A 194 10.94 13.21 2.40
CA ILE A 194 10.82 13.66 1.01
C ILE A 194 12.21 13.90 0.40
N GLU A 195 13.08 14.66 1.08
CA GLU A 195 14.42 14.94 0.57
C GLU A 195 15.29 13.68 0.49
N ARG A 196 15.16 12.74 1.43
CA ARG A 196 15.84 11.44 1.36
C ARG A 196 15.40 10.61 0.16
N ALA A 197 14.17 10.73 -0.33
CA ALA A 197 13.66 9.96 -1.47
C ALA A 197 13.76 10.71 -2.82
N ARG A 198 13.88 12.04 -2.80
CA ARG A 198 13.88 12.90 -3.99
C ARG A 198 14.87 12.44 -5.06
N GLY A 199 14.40 12.32 -6.30
CA GLY A 199 15.24 12.01 -7.46
C GLY A 199 15.75 10.56 -7.55
N LEU A 200 15.29 9.62 -6.71
CA LEU A 200 15.67 8.20 -6.81
C LEU A 200 14.85 7.39 -7.83
N GLY A 201 13.82 7.98 -8.43
CA GLY A 201 12.90 7.25 -9.31
C GLY A 201 11.95 6.29 -8.57
N VAL A 202 11.88 6.39 -7.23
CA VAL A 202 10.87 5.73 -6.40
C VAL A 202 9.71 6.70 -6.18
N ALA A 203 8.45 6.23 -6.21
CA ALA A 203 7.36 7.09 -5.76
C ALA A 203 7.26 7.10 -4.24
N VAL A 204 6.95 8.28 -3.72
CA VAL A 204 6.81 8.51 -2.29
C VAL A 204 5.34 8.49 -1.91
N ILE A 205 5.05 7.67 -0.91
CA ILE A 205 3.74 7.51 -0.31
C ILE A 205 3.85 7.90 1.17
N PHE A 206 2.88 8.63 1.69
CA PHE A 206 2.74 8.82 3.14
C PHE A 206 1.49 8.12 3.65
N ASN A 207 1.67 7.25 4.65
CA ASN A 207 0.58 6.67 5.42
C ASN A 207 0.37 7.49 6.69
N THR A 208 -0.88 7.81 6.99
CA THR A 208 -1.29 8.48 8.23
C THR A 208 -2.52 7.78 8.77
N THR A 209 -2.42 7.28 9.99
CA THR A 209 -3.52 6.73 10.77
C THR A 209 -4.37 7.87 11.32
N LEU A 210 -5.61 7.98 10.85
CA LEU A 210 -6.57 8.94 11.37
C LEU A 210 -7.25 8.38 12.61
N CYS A 211 -7.16 9.14 13.70
CA CYS A 211 -7.73 8.84 15.01
C CYS A 211 -8.27 10.12 15.65
N GLU A 212 -8.90 9.99 16.82
CA GLU A 212 -9.54 11.12 17.52
C GLU A 212 -8.59 12.30 17.72
N THR A 213 -7.33 12.02 18.06
CA THR A 213 -6.36 13.05 18.42
C THR A 213 -5.83 13.86 17.23
N ASN A 214 -5.89 13.34 16.00
CA ASN A 214 -5.32 14.02 14.83
C ASN A 214 -6.34 14.34 13.72
N PHE A 215 -7.58 13.83 13.81
CA PHE A 215 -8.56 13.97 12.74
C PHE A 215 -8.86 15.44 12.37
N HIS A 216 -8.82 16.33 13.36
CA HIS A 216 -9.02 17.76 13.17
C HIS A 216 -7.91 18.44 12.34
N GLU A 217 -6.72 17.83 12.22
CA GLU A 217 -5.59 18.30 11.40
C GLU A 217 -5.56 17.69 9.99
N LEU A 218 -6.58 16.91 9.59
CA LEU A 218 -6.68 16.42 8.22
C LEU A 218 -6.51 17.53 7.15
N PRO A 219 -7.07 18.75 7.29
CA PRO A 219 -6.81 19.85 6.35
C PRO A 219 -5.33 20.27 6.26
N VAL A 220 -4.57 20.18 7.35
CA VAL A 220 -3.13 20.47 7.37
C VAL A 220 -2.40 19.43 6.51
N LEU A 221 -2.68 18.15 6.73
CA LEU A 221 -2.08 17.05 5.97
C LEU A 221 -2.38 17.17 4.47
N VAL A 222 -3.64 17.46 4.11
CA VAL A 222 -4.07 17.64 2.71
C VAL A 222 -3.29 18.78 2.04
N ASN A 223 -3.15 19.94 2.70
CA ASN A 223 -2.38 21.05 2.14
C ASN A 223 -0.89 20.71 2.05
N PHE A 224 -0.32 20.08 3.07
CA PHE A 224 1.08 19.66 3.07
C PHE A 224 1.39 18.76 1.87
N PHE A 225 0.59 17.72 1.62
CA PHE A 225 0.84 16.80 0.50
C PHE A 225 0.62 17.45 -0.86
N LYS A 226 -0.38 18.34 -0.99
CA LYS A 226 -0.60 19.15 -2.19
C LYS A 226 0.63 20.02 -2.51
N GLU A 227 1.20 20.67 -1.51
CA GLU A 227 2.38 21.53 -1.66
C GLU A 227 3.65 20.77 -2.04
N ASN A 228 3.72 19.48 -1.72
CA ASN A 228 4.87 18.59 -1.98
C ASN A 228 4.56 17.52 -3.06
N ALA A 229 3.55 17.77 -3.90
CA ALA A 229 3.12 16.83 -4.94
C ALA A 229 4.18 16.60 -6.04
N ASP A 230 5.24 17.42 -6.09
CA ASP A 230 6.38 17.22 -6.97
C ASP A 230 7.17 15.94 -6.64
N VAL A 231 7.10 15.46 -5.40
CA VAL A 231 7.71 14.20 -4.94
C VAL A 231 6.67 13.20 -4.46
N VAL A 232 5.67 13.66 -3.69
CA VAL A 232 4.66 12.78 -3.09
C VAL A 232 3.63 12.40 -4.15
N GLY A 233 3.54 11.11 -4.46
CA GLY A 233 2.59 10.58 -5.45
C GLY A 233 1.27 10.11 -4.85
N MET A 234 1.24 9.84 -3.55
CA MET A 234 0.04 9.43 -2.82
C MET A 234 0.13 9.75 -1.33
N CYS A 235 -0.96 10.25 -0.76
CA CYS A 235 -1.19 10.25 0.68
C CYS A 235 -2.33 9.27 1.00
N SER A 236 -2.09 8.37 1.95
CA SER A 236 -2.98 7.30 2.35
C SER A 236 -3.45 7.52 3.78
N PHE A 237 -4.73 7.87 3.92
CA PHE A 237 -5.39 8.03 5.20
C PHE A 237 -5.99 6.70 5.65
N GLN A 238 -5.43 6.12 6.70
CA GLN A 238 -5.86 4.84 7.25
C GLN A 238 -6.73 5.11 8.47
N LEU A 239 -7.97 4.64 8.47
CA LEU A 239 -8.83 4.84 9.65
C LEU A 239 -8.38 3.87 10.73
N GLY A 240 -8.16 4.39 11.94
CA GLY A 240 -7.77 3.58 13.09
C GLY A 240 -8.72 2.39 13.30
N ALA A 241 -8.16 1.26 13.70
CA ALA A 241 -8.88 0.04 14.02
C ALA A 241 -8.27 -0.61 15.27
N GLU A 242 -9.13 -1.22 16.07
CA GLU A 242 -8.70 -1.91 17.30
C GLU A 242 -8.17 -3.30 16.95
N THR A 243 -6.85 -3.39 16.86
CA THR A 243 -6.14 -4.62 16.55
C THR A 243 -4.71 -4.52 17.10
N GLY A 244 -4.04 -5.67 17.23
CA GLY A 244 -2.69 -5.73 17.76
C GLY A 244 -2.59 -5.23 19.20
N ARG A 245 -1.46 -4.59 19.50
CA ARG A 245 -1.06 -4.07 20.81
C ARG A 245 -1.40 -2.60 21.02
N GLY A 246 -2.08 -1.97 20.06
CA GLY A 246 -2.52 -0.58 20.19
C GLY A 246 -3.37 -0.36 21.43
N GLU A 247 -3.10 0.73 22.15
CA GLU A 247 -3.76 1.09 23.40
C GLU A 247 -5.03 1.93 23.17
N VAL A 248 -5.13 2.61 22.03
CA VAL A 248 -6.28 3.45 21.70
C VAL A 248 -7.49 2.57 21.39
N LYS A 249 -8.59 2.84 22.09
CA LYS A 249 -9.87 2.13 21.97
C LYS A 249 -10.93 3.02 21.31
N GLY A 250 -11.79 2.39 20.52
CA GLY A 250 -12.83 3.05 19.76
C GLY A 250 -12.29 3.83 18.56
N ARG A 251 -13.20 4.11 17.63
CA ARG A 251 -13.04 5.12 16.60
C ARG A 251 -14.25 6.03 16.67
N PRO A 252 -14.10 7.36 16.81
CA PRO A 252 -15.24 8.27 16.81
C PRO A 252 -16.08 8.12 15.54
N ASP A 253 -17.41 8.19 15.67
CA ASP A 253 -18.36 8.12 14.55
C ASP A 253 -18.15 9.22 13.50
N SER A 254 -17.42 10.29 13.86
CA SER A 254 -17.03 11.35 12.95
C SER A 254 -15.95 10.92 11.95
N ILE A 255 -15.15 9.89 12.26
CA ILE A 255 -14.07 9.40 11.41
C ILE A 255 -14.62 8.33 10.46
N THR A 256 -15.22 8.79 9.37
CA THR A 256 -15.78 7.94 8.30
C THR A 256 -15.19 8.31 6.95
N PRO A 257 -15.17 7.38 5.96
CA PRO A 257 -14.76 7.70 4.60
C PRO A 257 -15.50 8.92 4.02
N ALA A 258 -16.80 9.05 4.28
CA ALA A 258 -17.61 10.16 3.80
C ALA A 258 -17.15 11.51 4.38
N ASN A 259 -16.88 11.57 5.68
CA ASN A 259 -16.38 12.80 6.32
C ASN A 259 -14.97 13.15 5.86
N ILE A 260 -14.09 12.16 5.67
CA ILE A 260 -12.74 12.39 5.14
C ILE A 260 -12.81 12.96 3.73
N ILE A 261 -13.61 12.36 2.82
CA ILE A 261 -13.81 12.87 1.45
C ILE A 261 -14.30 14.31 1.47
N ARG A 262 -15.29 14.59 2.33
CA ARG A 262 -15.84 15.93 2.51
C ARG A 262 -14.76 16.92 2.92
N ILE A 263 -13.97 16.60 3.96
CA ILE A 263 -12.90 17.48 4.46
C ILE A 263 -11.80 17.68 3.40
N ILE A 264 -11.42 16.64 2.66
CA ILE A 264 -10.45 16.76 1.56
C ILE A 264 -10.96 17.75 0.51
N ASN A 265 -12.18 17.56 0.00
CA ASN A 265 -12.75 18.43 -1.02
C ASN A 265 -12.95 19.88 -0.52
N GLU A 266 -13.39 20.05 0.73
CA GLU A 266 -13.49 21.38 1.36
C GLU A 266 -12.13 22.07 1.48
N THR A 267 -11.07 21.32 1.76
CA THR A 267 -9.71 21.85 1.87
C THR A 267 -9.13 22.21 0.50
N LEU A 268 -9.41 21.39 -0.52
CA LEU A 268 -8.91 21.62 -1.89
C LEU A 268 -9.70 22.69 -2.65
N ASN A 269 -11.00 22.83 -2.35
CA ASN A 269 -11.91 23.80 -2.96
C ASN A 269 -12.68 24.61 -1.89
N PRO A 270 -12.01 25.49 -1.12
CA PRO A 270 -12.63 26.22 -0.01
C PRO A 270 -13.78 27.15 -0.44
N LYS A 271 -13.78 27.60 -1.70
CA LYS A 271 -14.84 28.44 -2.26
C LYS A 271 -16.06 27.63 -2.74
N ARG A 272 -15.97 26.29 -2.78
CA ARG A 272 -17.01 25.35 -3.25
C ARG A 272 -17.69 25.78 -4.55
N ILE A 273 -16.90 26.24 -5.52
CA ILE A 273 -17.45 26.67 -6.81
C ILE A 273 -17.85 25.40 -7.57
N LYS A 274 -19.15 25.15 -7.67
CA LYS A 274 -19.68 23.94 -8.31
C LYS A 274 -19.25 23.88 -9.78
N GLY A 275 -18.69 22.74 -10.20
CA GLY A 275 -18.37 22.46 -11.60
C GLY A 275 -17.04 23.04 -12.11
N ASP A 276 -16.24 23.66 -11.24
CA ASP A 276 -14.90 24.14 -11.60
C ASP A 276 -13.85 23.03 -11.71
N GLY A 277 -14.25 21.79 -11.39
CA GLY A 277 -13.43 20.59 -11.50
C GLY A 277 -12.38 20.44 -10.40
N ARG A 278 -12.52 21.12 -9.27
CA ARG A 278 -11.60 21.00 -8.13
C ARG A 278 -12.06 20.01 -7.06
N ASP A 279 -13.36 19.68 -7.02
CA ASP A 279 -13.89 18.62 -6.17
C ASP A 279 -13.49 17.26 -6.74
N LEU A 280 -12.71 16.50 -5.97
CA LEU A 280 -12.23 15.19 -6.39
C LEU A 280 -13.34 14.14 -6.36
N ASN A 281 -13.35 13.30 -7.39
CA ASN A 281 -14.27 12.19 -7.52
C ASN A 281 -13.66 10.90 -6.92
N PHE A 282 -14.10 10.54 -5.72
CA PHE A 282 -13.68 9.32 -5.02
C PHE A 282 -14.45 8.07 -5.45
N GLU A 283 -15.41 8.21 -6.38
CA GLU A 283 -16.21 7.13 -6.93
C GLU A 283 -15.87 6.81 -8.40
N ALA A 284 -14.78 7.39 -8.92
CA ALA A 284 -14.33 7.11 -10.28
C ALA A 284 -13.86 5.66 -10.46
N THR A 285 -13.31 5.04 -9.40
CA THR A 285 -12.85 3.65 -9.39
C THR A 285 -13.18 2.98 -8.06
N ASP A 286 -13.62 1.73 -8.17
CA ASP A 286 -13.82 0.86 -7.00
C ASP A 286 -12.59 -0.06 -6.84
N ILE A 287 -12.20 -0.35 -5.60
CA ILE A 287 -11.07 -1.25 -5.29
C ILE A 287 -11.52 -2.22 -4.19
N GLY A 288 -12.01 -3.38 -4.60
CA GLY A 288 -12.61 -4.33 -3.67
C GLY A 288 -13.90 -3.80 -3.06
N HIS A 289 -14.10 -4.00 -1.76
CA HIS A 289 -15.29 -3.55 -1.06
C HIS A 289 -15.35 -2.02 -0.90
N PRO A 290 -16.51 -1.37 -1.14
CA PRO A 290 -16.64 0.08 -1.07
C PRO A 290 -16.31 0.68 0.31
N ASP A 291 -16.68 0.00 1.39
CA ASP A 291 -16.38 0.48 2.74
C ASP A 291 -14.91 0.30 3.14
N CYS A 292 -14.11 -0.43 2.35
CA CYS A 292 -12.68 -0.61 2.63
C CYS A 292 -11.83 0.49 1.99
N ASN A 293 -12.06 0.77 0.70
CA ASN A 293 -11.15 1.60 -0.08
C ASN A 293 -11.89 2.68 -0.87
N ARG A 294 -11.29 3.86 -0.87
CA ARG A 294 -11.67 4.98 -1.74
C ARG A 294 -10.42 5.70 -2.19
N ILE A 295 -10.45 6.22 -3.41
CA ILE A 295 -9.30 6.95 -3.95
C ILE A 295 -9.77 8.11 -4.83
N GLY A 296 -9.29 9.30 -4.49
CA GLY A 296 -9.38 10.49 -5.31
C GLY A 296 -8.05 10.73 -6.02
N TYR A 297 -8.10 11.23 -7.25
CA TYR A 297 -6.92 11.54 -8.04
C TYR A 297 -6.94 13.01 -8.42
N ALA A 298 -5.84 13.70 -8.16
CA ALA A 298 -5.71 15.11 -8.46
C ALA A 298 -4.52 15.36 -9.39
N PHE A 299 -4.70 16.29 -10.30
CA PHE A 299 -3.60 17.05 -10.86
C PHE A 299 -3.37 18.32 -10.04
N ILE A 300 -2.10 18.56 -9.71
CA ILE A 300 -1.65 19.72 -8.95
C ILE A 300 -0.84 20.63 -9.89
N THR A 301 -1.27 21.87 -10.03
CA THR A 301 -0.52 22.95 -10.69
C THR A 301 -0.73 24.26 -9.93
N ASN A 302 0.31 25.07 -9.76
CA ASN A 302 0.26 26.32 -9.01
C ASN A 302 -0.46 26.17 -7.64
N ASN A 303 -0.08 25.12 -6.88
CA ASN A 303 -0.67 24.74 -5.60
C ASN A 303 -2.21 24.58 -5.60
N THR A 304 -2.80 24.33 -6.76
CA THR A 304 -4.24 24.13 -6.97
C THR A 304 -4.49 22.71 -7.45
N ALA A 305 -5.43 22.02 -6.81
CA ALA A 305 -5.83 20.66 -7.18
C ALA A 305 -7.01 20.69 -8.15
N TYR A 306 -6.94 19.82 -9.15
CA TYR A 306 -7.99 19.57 -10.13
C TYR A 306 -8.26 18.08 -10.19
N ASP A 307 -9.53 17.70 -10.21
CA ASP A 307 -9.94 16.31 -10.31
C ASP A 307 -9.50 15.69 -11.64
N LEU A 308 -8.77 14.58 -11.53
CA LEU A 308 -8.23 13.86 -12.66
C LEU A 308 -9.33 13.08 -13.42
N TRP A 309 -10.31 12.54 -12.69
CA TRP A 309 -11.30 11.59 -13.23
C TRP A 309 -12.74 12.05 -13.01
N TRP A 310 -13.05 13.22 -13.57
CA TRP A 310 -14.36 13.87 -13.44
C TRP A 310 -15.49 13.14 -14.17
N ASP A 311 -15.10 12.28 -15.10
CA ASP A 311 -15.96 11.42 -15.89
C ASP A 311 -15.53 9.95 -15.63
N PRO A 312 -16.20 9.25 -14.70
CA PRO A 312 -15.93 7.84 -14.41
C PRO A 312 -16.05 6.93 -15.64
N ASP A 313 -16.96 7.24 -16.56
CA ASP A 313 -17.16 6.44 -17.75
C ASP A 313 -15.98 6.59 -18.71
N LEU A 314 -15.46 7.83 -18.85
CA LEU A 314 -14.22 8.10 -19.57
C LEU A 314 -13.03 7.36 -18.92
N PHE A 315 -12.89 7.43 -17.59
CA PHE A 315 -11.85 6.67 -16.89
C PHE A 315 -11.92 5.18 -17.21
N ASN A 316 -13.11 4.58 -17.15
CA ASN A 316 -13.28 3.15 -17.41
C ASN A 316 -12.96 2.77 -18.85
N ARG A 317 -13.38 3.57 -19.84
CA ARG A 317 -13.08 3.32 -21.25
C ARG A 317 -11.58 3.41 -21.52
N VAL A 318 -10.93 4.49 -21.08
CA VAL A 318 -9.48 4.67 -21.21
C VAL A 318 -8.74 3.53 -20.52
N ALA A 319 -9.10 3.20 -19.28
CA ALA A 319 -8.43 2.14 -18.54
C ALA A 319 -8.57 0.75 -19.20
N LYS A 320 -9.71 0.47 -19.86
CA LYS A 320 -9.91 -0.76 -20.62
C LYS A 320 -9.06 -0.79 -21.90
N ASP A 321 -8.98 0.33 -22.62
CA ASP A 321 -8.15 0.42 -23.83
C ASP A 321 -6.65 0.31 -23.54
N PHE A 322 -6.21 0.69 -22.34
CA PHE A 322 -4.84 0.53 -21.86
C PHE A 322 -4.56 -0.84 -21.23
N GLU A 323 -5.51 -1.77 -21.24
CA GLU A 323 -5.31 -3.12 -20.72
C GLU A 323 -4.18 -3.84 -21.49
N GLY A 324 -3.18 -4.35 -20.76
CA GLY A 324 -2.01 -5.04 -21.34
C GLY A 324 -0.91 -4.11 -21.85
N VAL A 325 -1.13 -2.78 -21.87
CA VAL A 325 -0.09 -1.80 -22.19
C VAL A 325 0.83 -1.65 -20.98
N LYS A 326 2.11 -2.00 -21.14
CA LYS A 326 3.10 -1.88 -20.06
C LYS A 326 3.60 -0.45 -19.98
N ILE A 327 3.30 0.23 -18.87
CA ILE A 327 3.77 1.57 -18.58
C ILE A 327 4.67 1.51 -17.36
N ASP A 328 5.98 1.57 -17.58
CA ASP A 328 6.96 1.62 -16.48
C ASP A 328 7.25 3.07 -16.08
N ARG A 329 6.68 3.49 -14.96
CA ARG A 329 6.83 4.85 -14.42
C ARG A 329 8.23 5.19 -13.94
N ARG A 330 9.13 4.20 -13.76
CA ARG A 330 10.54 4.45 -13.41
C ARG A 330 11.30 5.08 -14.58
N TYR A 331 10.77 4.96 -15.80
CA TYR A 331 11.34 5.52 -17.02
C TYR A 331 10.31 6.45 -17.71
N PRO A 332 10.12 7.69 -17.21
CA PRO A 332 9.05 8.58 -17.68
C PRO A 332 9.06 8.85 -19.19
N SER A 333 10.23 8.96 -19.82
CA SER A 333 10.35 9.17 -21.27
C SER A 333 9.80 8.00 -22.07
N GLU A 334 10.06 6.76 -21.64
CA GLU A 334 9.57 5.55 -22.31
C GLU A 334 8.08 5.32 -22.05
N ALA A 335 7.61 5.63 -20.84
CA ALA A 335 6.20 5.65 -20.50
C ALA A 335 5.42 6.61 -21.43
N ILE A 336 5.91 7.86 -21.59
CA ILE A 336 5.28 8.86 -22.47
C ILE A 336 5.25 8.37 -23.92
N LYS A 337 6.36 7.85 -24.44
CA LYS A 337 6.40 7.29 -25.82
C LYS A 337 5.41 6.16 -26.01
N THR A 338 5.31 5.26 -25.03
CA THR A 338 4.39 4.11 -25.07
C THR A 338 2.93 4.58 -25.08
N ILE A 339 2.58 5.52 -24.20
CA ILE A 339 1.25 6.13 -24.14
C ILE A 339 0.93 6.85 -25.45
N ALA A 340 1.82 7.72 -25.93
CA ALA A 340 1.61 8.49 -27.16
C ALA A 340 1.42 7.58 -28.37
N LYS A 341 2.28 6.55 -28.51
CA LYS A 341 2.16 5.56 -29.58
C LYS A 341 0.79 4.85 -29.51
N HIS A 342 0.38 4.40 -28.33
CA HIS A 342 -0.90 3.71 -28.14
C HIS A 342 -2.08 4.61 -28.50
N VAL A 343 -2.10 5.85 -28.03
CA VAL A 343 -3.17 6.82 -28.35
C VAL A 343 -3.23 7.12 -29.84
N LEU A 344 -2.08 7.33 -30.50
CA LEU A 344 -2.02 7.66 -31.92
C LEU A 344 -2.48 6.52 -32.84
N THR A 345 -2.35 5.25 -32.41
CA THR A 345 -2.81 4.10 -33.20
C THR A 345 -4.29 3.74 -32.95
N HIS A 346 -4.98 4.43 -32.04
CA HIS A 346 -6.38 4.16 -31.68
C HIS A 346 -7.24 5.42 -31.87
N PRO A 347 -7.89 5.61 -33.05
CA PRO A 347 -8.58 6.86 -33.38
C PRO A 347 -9.67 7.31 -32.40
N LYS A 348 -10.42 6.37 -31.80
CA LYS A 348 -11.42 6.67 -30.77
C LYS A 348 -10.77 7.22 -29.50
N LEU A 349 -9.70 6.58 -29.06
CA LEU A 349 -8.93 6.99 -27.88
C LEU A 349 -8.26 8.35 -28.10
N LEU A 350 -7.84 8.68 -29.33
CA LEU A 350 -7.31 9.99 -29.66
C LEU A 350 -8.36 11.10 -29.45
N VAL A 351 -9.60 10.90 -29.89
CA VAL A 351 -10.69 11.87 -29.67
C VAL A 351 -10.98 12.04 -28.17
N GLU A 352 -11.01 10.92 -27.44
CA GLU A 352 -11.20 10.95 -25.98
C GLU A 352 -10.03 11.65 -25.26
N ALA A 353 -8.79 11.38 -25.67
CA ALA A 353 -7.61 12.03 -25.12
C ALA A 353 -7.59 13.54 -25.41
N LEU A 354 -7.98 13.96 -26.61
CA LEU A 354 -8.10 15.37 -26.97
C LEU A 354 -9.18 16.07 -26.15
N ARG A 355 -10.35 15.45 -25.97
CA ARG A 355 -11.41 15.95 -25.09
C ARG A 355 -10.95 16.02 -23.63
N PHE A 356 -10.25 14.98 -23.17
CA PHE A 356 -9.73 14.91 -21.82
C PHE A 356 -8.77 16.07 -21.54
N LEU A 357 -7.81 16.25 -22.45
CA LEU A 357 -6.80 17.29 -22.38
C LEU A 357 -7.42 18.68 -22.48
N SER A 358 -8.37 18.91 -23.39
CA SER A 358 -9.00 20.23 -23.55
C SER A 358 -9.78 20.68 -22.32
N VAL A 359 -10.52 19.77 -21.67
CA VAL A 359 -11.21 20.05 -20.41
C VAL A 359 -10.21 20.41 -19.31
N HIS A 360 -9.12 19.66 -19.21
CA HIS A 360 -8.07 19.90 -18.23
C HIS A 360 -7.35 21.23 -18.44
N LEU A 361 -6.94 21.52 -19.67
CA LEU A 361 -6.31 22.80 -20.03
C LEU A 361 -7.24 23.97 -19.75
N TRP A 362 -8.54 23.84 -20.03
CA TRP A 362 -9.54 24.86 -19.74
C TRP A 362 -9.73 25.08 -18.23
N ARG A 363 -9.88 24.00 -17.45
CA ARG A 363 -10.04 24.06 -15.97
C ARG A 363 -8.81 24.67 -15.29
N MET A 364 -7.61 24.25 -15.70
CA MET A 364 -6.37 24.76 -15.15
C MET A 364 -6.15 26.21 -15.58
N GLY A 365 -6.45 26.56 -16.83
CA GLY A 365 -6.39 27.92 -17.35
C GLY A 365 -5.08 28.63 -16.98
N TRP A 366 -5.20 29.80 -16.36
CA TRP A 366 -4.04 30.57 -15.92
C TRP A 366 -3.18 29.88 -14.86
N ASN A 367 -3.73 28.98 -14.03
CA ASN A 367 -2.94 28.24 -13.04
C ASN A 367 -1.92 27.31 -13.69
N LEU A 368 -2.12 26.86 -14.94
CA LEU A 368 -1.10 26.10 -15.65
C LEU A 368 0.10 26.99 -15.99
N ALA A 369 -0.15 28.18 -16.53
CA ALA A 369 0.91 29.13 -16.87
C ALA A 369 1.62 29.67 -15.61
N ALA A 370 0.87 30.06 -14.57
CA ALA A 370 1.41 30.50 -13.30
C ALA A 370 2.24 29.42 -12.58
N GLY A 371 1.90 28.15 -12.78
CA GLY A 371 2.65 26.98 -12.29
C GLY A 371 3.86 26.60 -13.16
N GLY A 372 4.19 27.38 -14.20
CA GLY A 372 5.29 27.09 -15.11
C GLY A 372 5.06 25.84 -15.96
N PHE A 373 3.81 25.54 -16.30
CA PHE A 373 3.36 24.36 -17.06
C PHE A 373 3.73 23.02 -16.42
N LYS A 374 4.01 23.01 -15.11
CA LYS A 374 4.25 21.79 -14.33
C LYS A 374 2.94 21.27 -13.77
N VAL A 375 2.68 19.99 -14.02
CA VAL A 375 1.52 19.28 -13.49
C VAL A 375 2.01 18.03 -12.78
N HIS A 376 1.62 17.90 -11.52
CA HIS A 376 1.96 16.74 -10.69
C HIS A 376 0.72 15.93 -10.39
N LYS A 377 0.84 14.61 -10.34
CA LYS A 377 -0.26 13.72 -9.98
C LYS A 377 -0.14 13.37 -8.50
N LEU A 378 -1.20 13.62 -7.73
CA LEU A 378 -1.32 13.26 -6.32
C LEU A 378 -2.60 12.45 -6.12
N SER A 379 -2.48 11.30 -5.44
CA SER A 379 -3.64 10.49 -5.03
C SER A 379 -3.95 10.69 -3.55
N TYR A 380 -5.23 10.83 -3.23
CA TYR A 380 -5.75 10.77 -1.87
C TYR A 380 -6.42 9.41 -1.69
N PHE A 381 -5.72 8.49 -1.04
CA PHE A 381 -6.20 7.14 -0.78
C PHE A 381 -6.76 7.05 0.64
N MET A 382 -7.82 6.28 0.81
CA MET A 382 -8.38 5.97 2.12
C MET A 382 -8.49 4.46 2.28
N HIS A 383 -8.05 3.97 3.44
CA HIS A 383 -8.26 2.60 3.85
C HIS A 383 -8.94 2.53 5.21
N ASN A 384 -10.12 1.95 5.25
CA ASN A 384 -10.88 1.78 6.47
C ASN A 384 -10.64 0.37 7.01
N PHE A 385 -9.73 0.19 7.97
CA PHE A 385 -9.52 -1.13 8.58
C PHE A 385 -10.71 -1.54 9.46
N MET A 386 -10.91 -2.84 9.64
CA MET A 386 -11.90 -3.42 10.57
C MET A 386 -11.28 -3.64 11.93
N HIS A 387 -12.09 -3.47 12.98
CA HIS A 387 -11.72 -3.89 14.33
C HIS A 387 -11.58 -5.42 14.37
N ALA A 388 -10.71 -5.94 15.23
CA ALA A 388 -10.44 -7.37 15.31
C ALA A 388 -11.65 -8.21 15.76
N ASP A 389 -12.60 -7.61 16.47
CA ASP A 389 -13.83 -8.21 16.98
C ASP A 389 -15.08 -7.89 16.14
N ALA A 390 -14.96 -7.00 15.14
CA ALA A 390 -16.03 -6.62 14.23
C ALA A 390 -15.58 -6.75 12.77
N LEU A 391 -15.13 -7.97 12.42
CA LEU A 391 -14.83 -8.35 11.05
C LEU A 391 -16.14 -8.53 10.28
N ASP A 392 -16.14 -8.20 8.98
CA ASP A 392 -17.28 -8.40 8.08
C ASP A 392 -16.87 -9.33 6.93
N GLN A 393 -17.64 -10.40 6.73
CA GLN A 393 -17.31 -11.43 5.75
C GLN A 393 -17.32 -10.92 4.30
N CYS A 394 -18.22 -10.01 3.96
CA CYS A 394 -18.30 -9.45 2.62
C CYS A 394 -17.03 -8.63 2.31
N ARG A 395 -16.54 -7.86 3.29
CA ARG A 395 -15.29 -7.10 3.20
C ARG A 395 -14.07 -8.00 3.11
N LEU A 396 -14.03 -9.11 3.84
CA LEU A 396 -12.96 -10.12 3.75
C LEU A 396 -12.95 -10.78 2.36
N GLN A 397 -14.10 -11.27 1.89
CA GLN A 397 -14.23 -11.89 0.57
C GLN A 397 -13.82 -10.96 -0.56
N ASN A 398 -14.12 -9.66 -0.45
CA ASN A 398 -13.81 -8.64 -1.46
C ASN A 398 -12.52 -7.87 -1.14
N CYS A 399 -11.66 -8.39 -0.27
CA CYS A 399 -10.45 -7.71 0.13
C CYS A 399 -9.49 -7.47 -1.05
N SER A 400 -8.93 -6.27 -1.11
CA SER A 400 -7.90 -5.87 -2.07
C SER A 400 -6.48 -5.98 -1.53
N PHE A 401 -6.33 -6.07 -0.20
CA PHE A 401 -5.07 -6.00 0.53
C PHE A 401 -4.86 -7.32 1.28
N MET A 402 -3.94 -8.12 0.78
CA MET A 402 -3.70 -9.46 1.30
C MET A 402 -2.39 -9.49 2.10
N VAL A 403 -2.23 -10.45 2.98
CA VAL A 403 -0.96 -10.77 3.66
C VAL A 403 -0.54 -12.15 3.23
N MET A 404 0.70 -12.32 2.78
CA MET A 404 1.23 -13.64 2.45
C MET A 404 1.75 -14.33 3.70
N THR A 405 1.05 -15.37 4.14
CA THR A 405 1.43 -16.22 5.28
C THR A 405 2.19 -17.46 4.80
N SER A 406 2.54 -18.38 5.71
CA SER A 406 3.09 -19.69 5.33
C SER A 406 2.09 -20.54 4.53
N ASP A 407 0.80 -20.35 4.79
CA ASP A 407 -0.29 -21.17 4.24
C ASP A 407 -0.93 -20.55 2.99
N GLY A 408 -0.43 -19.38 2.57
CA GLY A 408 -0.96 -18.62 1.44
C GLY A 408 -1.50 -17.24 1.83
N PRO A 409 -2.13 -16.55 0.88
CA PRO A 409 -2.60 -15.19 1.08
C PRO A 409 -3.92 -15.15 1.83
N ILE A 410 -4.03 -14.25 2.81
CA ILE A 410 -5.22 -14.00 3.60
C ILE A 410 -5.56 -12.50 3.62
N ALA A 411 -6.82 -12.12 3.88
CA ALA A 411 -7.21 -10.73 3.97
C ALA A 411 -6.49 -10.01 5.13
N MET A 412 -6.05 -8.76 4.92
CA MET A 412 -5.28 -8.00 5.90
C MET A 412 -5.97 -7.84 7.26
N CYS A 413 -7.28 -7.54 7.28
CA CYS A 413 -8.02 -7.38 8.53
C CYS A 413 -8.15 -8.71 9.30
N GLU A 414 -8.34 -9.81 8.59
CA GLU A 414 -8.39 -11.15 9.19
C GLU A 414 -7.01 -11.54 9.77
N HIS A 415 -5.94 -11.30 9.01
CA HIS A 415 -4.58 -11.48 9.50
C HIS A 415 -4.32 -10.68 10.77
N ASN A 416 -4.66 -9.39 10.79
CA ASN A 416 -4.42 -8.54 11.95
C ASN A 416 -5.27 -8.96 13.16
N ALA A 417 -6.51 -9.42 12.94
CA ALA A 417 -7.34 -9.95 14.00
C ALA A 417 -6.78 -11.23 14.63
N GLN A 418 -6.06 -12.07 13.88
CA GLN A 418 -5.57 -13.37 14.35
C GLN A 418 -4.04 -13.50 14.24
N ARG A 419 -3.35 -12.36 14.31
CA ARG A 419 -1.94 -12.20 13.95
C ARG A 419 -1.01 -13.20 14.64
N ASP A 420 -1.21 -13.40 15.94
CA ASP A 420 -0.39 -14.30 16.74
C ASP A 420 -0.37 -15.72 16.19
N LEU A 421 -1.50 -16.21 15.65
CA LEU A 421 -1.57 -17.55 15.05
C LEU A 421 -0.73 -17.68 13.78
N TYR A 422 -0.52 -16.60 13.03
CA TYR A 422 0.29 -16.63 11.80
C TYR A 422 1.78 -16.42 12.07
N ILE A 423 2.13 -15.51 12.97
CA ILE A 423 3.55 -15.13 13.20
C ILE A 423 4.28 -16.12 14.12
N THR A 424 3.56 -16.91 14.91
CA THR A 424 4.15 -17.90 15.84
C THR A 424 4.12 -19.34 15.32
N LYS A 425 3.40 -19.61 14.22
CA LYS A 425 3.22 -20.95 13.66
C LYS A 425 4.56 -21.51 13.16
N ALA A 426 4.92 -22.70 13.63
CA ALA A 426 6.05 -23.44 13.09
C ALA A 426 5.77 -23.96 11.67
N PHE A 427 6.77 -23.93 10.81
CA PHE A 427 6.66 -24.40 9.43
C PHE A 427 7.97 -25.03 8.94
N GLU A 428 7.88 -25.87 7.91
CA GLU A 428 9.03 -26.49 7.28
C GLU A 428 9.74 -25.54 6.31
N VAL A 429 11.07 -25.48 6.39
CA VAL A 429 11.92 -24.71 5.49
C VAL A 429 12.82 -25.64 4.71
N LYS A 430 12.74 -25.56 3.38
CA LYS A 430 13.61 -26.31 2.46
C LYS A 430 14.89 -25.53 2.21
N LYS A 431 16.03 -26.08 2.63
CA LYS A 431 17.35 -25.50 2.41
C LYS A 431 17.86 -25.77 0.99
N ALA A 432 18.85 -25.00 0.55
CA ALA A 432 19.45 -25.12 -0.79
C ALA A 432 20.04 -26.51 -1.11
N GLY A 433 20.36 -27.31 -0.08
CA GLY A 433 20.83 -28.71 -0.22
C GLY A 433 19.72 -29.77 -0.19
N GLY A 434 18.44 -29.38 -0.18
CA GLY A 434 17.30 -30.30 -0.10
C GLY A 434 16.93 -30.75 1.32
N ALA A 435 17.74 -30.39 2.34
CA ALA A 435 17.39 -30.61 3.73
C ALA A 435 16.11 -29.84 4.11
N VAL A 436 15.25 -30.47 4.90
CA VAL A 436 14.02 -29.88 5.44
C VAL A 436 14.21 -29.72 6.94
N GLU A 437 14.04 -28.48 7.42
CA GLU A 437 14.14 -28.14 8.84
C GLU A 437 12.84 -27.51 9.32
N VAL A 438 12.42 -27.83 10.55
CA VAL A 438 11.28 -27.16 11.17
C VAL A 438 11.76 -25.83 11.77
N PHE A 439 11.29 -24.73 11.21
CA PHE A 439 11.53 -23.40 11.76
C PHE A 439 10.42 -23.09 12.77
N ASN A 440 10.82 -22.81 14.01
CA ASN A 440 9.94 -22.27 15.03
C ASN A 440 10.18 -20.75 15.14
N PRO A 441 9.21 -19.91 14.74
CA PRO A 441 9.36 -18.46 14.81
C PRO A 441 9.52 -17.94 16.23
N VAL A 442 8.95 -18.60 17.25
CA VAL A 442 9.00 -18.13 18.63
C VAL A 442 10.40 -18.36 19.19
N ARG A 443 11.04 -17.27 19.65
CA ARG A 443 12.33 -17.30 20.34
C ARG A 443 12.27 -18.30 21.48
N GLU A 444 13.34 -19.06 21.66
CA GLU A 444 13.43 -20.11 22.70
C GLU A 444 13.05 -19.59 24.10
N THR A 445 13.55 -18.41 24.46
CA THR A 445 13.27 -17.72 25.74
C THR A 445 11.80 -17.32 25.94
N LYS A 446 10.96 -17.40 24.90
CA LYS A 446 9.55 -17.02 24.91
C LYS A 446 8.60 -18.19 24.64
N ARG A 447 9.12 -19.40 24.43
CA ARG A 447 8.29 -20.59 24.10
C ARG A 447 7.37 -20.98 25.25
N ALA A 448 7.89 -21.07 26.47
CA ALA A 448 7.06 -21.42 27.63
C ALA A 448 5.89 -20.45 27.82
N TYR A 449 6.16 -19.15 27.71
CA TYR A 449 5.12 -18.11 27.75
C TYR A 449 4.09 -18.27 26.62
N TRP A 450 4.55 -18.58 25.39
CA TRP A 450 3.63 -18.78 24.27
C TRP A 450 2.75 -20.01 24.46
N GLU A 451 3.30 -21.16 24.89
CA GLU A 451 2.51 -22.37 25.12
C GLU A 451 1.43 -22.18 26.19
N GLU A 452 1.68 -21.32 27.19
CA GLU A 452 0.68 -20.94 28.19
C GLU A 452 -0.43 -20.05 27.59
N LYS A 453 -0.06 -19.06 26.77
CA LYS A 453 -1.00 -18.08 26.19
C LYS A 453 -1.79 -18.62 24.99
N LYS A 454 -1.21 -19.55 24.24
CA LYS A 454 -1.73 -20.04 22.96
C LYS A 454 -3.19 -20.53 23.01
N PRO A 455 -3.62 -21.33 24.01
CA PRO A 455 -5.02 -21.78 24.08
C PRO A 455 -6.04 -20.64 24.17
N GLU A 456 -5.70 -19.56 24.88
CA GLU A 456 -6.56 -18.37 24.97
C GLU A 456 -6.68 -17.67 23.61
N VAL A 457 -5.57 -17.52 22.91
CA VAL A 457 -5.53 -16.91 21.57
C VAL A 457 -6.33 -17.74 20.55
N GLU A 458 -6.19 -19.07 20.59
CA GLU A 458 -6.94 -19.99 19.72
C GLU A 458 -8.45 -19.95 20.02
N ALA A 459 -8.84 -19.88 21.29
CA ALA A 459 -10.23 -19.75 21.70
C ALA A 459 -10.85 -18.41 21.22
N LEU A 460 -10.10 -17.30 21.34
CA LEU A 460 -10.53 -15.99 20.86
C LEU A 460 -10.68 -15.96 19.34
N ALA A 461 -9.74 -16.57 18.60
CA ALA A 461 -9.82 -16.68 17.15
C ALA A 461 -11.05 -17.51 16.71
N THR A 462 -11.30 -18.64 17.38
CA THR A 462 -12.47 -19.48 17.12
C THR A 462 -13.77 -18.70 17.33
N LYS A 463 -13.89 -17.97 18.44
CA LYS A 463 -15.06 -17.12 18.72
C LYS A 463 -15.30 -16.06 17.64
N ARG A 464 -14.24 -15.43 17.13
CA ARG A 464 -14.32 -14.45 16.03
C ARG A 464 -14.81 -15.10 14.73
N ILE A 465 -14.34 -16.29 14.41
CA ILE A 465 -14.79 -17.06 13.23
C ILE A 465 -16.27 -17.49 13.36
N GLU A 466 -16.68 -17.96 14.54
CA GLU A 466 -18.08 -18.34 14.79
C GLU A 466 -19.03 -17.13 14.65
N HIS A 467 -18.65 -15.97 15.19
CA HIS A 467 -19.40 -14.74 15.03
C HIS A 467 -19.57 -14.38 13.54
N LEU A 468 -18.48 -14.44 12.78
CA LEU A 468 -18.51 -14.19 11.34
C LEU A 468 -19.46 -15.13 10.57
N HIS A 469 -19.51 -16.42 10.91
CA HIS A 469 -20.41 -17.37 10.26
C HIS A 469 -21.88 -17.20 10.69
N SER A 470 -22.12 -16.64 11.88
CA SER A 470 -23.49 -16.39 12.37
C SER A 470 -24.19 -15.25 11.62
N GLU A 471 -23.45 -14.21 11.22
CA GLU A 471 -23.99 -13.08 10.43
C GLU A 471 -24.39 -13.48 9.01
N VAL A 472 -23.65 -14.42 8.39
CA VAL A 472 -23.96 -14.94 7.04
C VAL A 472 -25.31 -15.63 6.97
N LYS A 473 -25.80 -16.24 8.07
CA LYS A 473 -27.12 -16.90 8.11
C LYS A 473 -28.30 -15.91 8.15
N THR A 474 -28.04 -14.62 8.36
CA THR A 474 -29.08 -13.59 8.51
C THR A 474 -29.24 -12.64 7.32
N LEU A 475 -28.40 -12.77 6.29
CA LEU A 475 -28.55 -12.03 5.04
C LEU A 475 -29.53 -12.79 4.12
N PRO A 476 -30.61 -12.15 3.60
CA PRO A 476 -31.49 -12.79 2.64
C PRO A 476 -30.72 -13.08 1.34
N MET A 477 -30.90 -14.31 0.83
CA MET A 477 -30.32 -14.80 -0.43
C MET A 477 -30.67 -13.95 -1.64
#